data_AF-A0A4R6GAZ9-F1
#
_entry.id   AF-A0A4R6GAZ9-F1
#
_cell.length_a   1.000
_cell.length_b   1.000
_cell.length_c   1.000
_cell.angle_alpha   90.00
_cell.angle_beta   90.00
_cell.angle_gamma   90.00
#
_symmetry.space_group_name_H-M   'P 1'
#
loop_
_entity.id
_entity.type
_entity.pdbx_description
1 polymer ?
#
loop_
_entity_poly.entity_id
_entity_poly.type
_entity_poly.pdbx_seq_one_letter_code
_entity_poly.pdbx_strand_id
1 'polypeptide(L)' 'MGLDGDIVDVGPGSVVRVGQGVWRTWRCLPDSPEQLRWLCIRAGGYPLPEFPDDSERDEARPSPW' A
#
# COMPACT_ATOMS: atom_id res chain seq x y z
N MET A 1 -2.36 -3.61 -6.75
CA MET A 1 -1.54 -2.92 -5.74
C MET A 1 -0.18 -2.70 -6.36
N GLY A 2 0.30 -1.44 -6.43
CA GLY A 2 1.65 -1.16 -6.93
C GLY A 2 2.66 -1.30 -5.79
N LEU A 3 3.77 -2.02 -6.04
CA LEU A 3 4.87 -2.29 -5.13
C LEU A 3 6.19 -2.08 -5.86
N ASP A 4 6.86 -0.94 -5.64
CA ASP A 4 8.00 -0.52 -6.47
C ASP A 4 7.69 -0.76 -7.96
N GLY A 5 8.54 -1.37 -8.80
CA GLY A 5 8.20 -1.54 -10.23
C GLY A 5 7.14 -2.60 -10.58
N ASP A 6 6.44 -3.17 -9.60
CA ASP A 6 5.55 -4.32 -9.80
C ASP A 6 4.09 -4.02 -9.47
N ILE A 7 3.19 -4.52 -10.33
CA ILE A 7 1.74 -4.49 -10.10
C ILE A 7 1.27 -5.89 -9.67
N VAL A 8 0.70 -5.97 -8.48
CA VAL A 8 0.13 -7.20 -7.91
C VAL A 8 -1.39 -7.15 -7.92
N ASP A 9 -2.03 -8.17 -8.47
CA ASP A 9 -3.48 -8.33 -8.41
C ASP A 9 -3.94 -8.69 -7.00
N VAL A 10 -4.99 -8.01 -6.55
CA VAL A 10 -5.52 -8.10 -5.19
C VAL A 10 -7.04 -8.11 -5.23
N GLY A 11 -7.64 -8.90 -4.35
CA GLY A 11 -9.08 -8.99 -4.17
C GLY A 11 -9.46 -9.32 -2.73
N PRO A 12 -10.75 -9.59 -2.47
CA PRO A 12 -11.21 -10.00 -1.15
C PRO A 12 -10.43 -11.22 -0.64
N GLY A 13 -9.89 -11.12 0.58
CA GLY A 13 -9.09 -12.18 1.21
C GLY A 13 -7.61 -12.20 0.80
N SER A 14 -7.17 -11.37 -0.15
CA SER A 14 -5.74 -11.23 -0.45
C SER A 14 -4.98 -10.66 0.76
N VAL A 15 -3.83 -11.25 1.07
CA VAL A 15 -2.89 -10.77 2.09
C VAL A 15 -1.55 -10.52 1.41
N VAL A 16 -1.06 -9.29 1.51
CA VAL A 16 0.23 -8.88 0.94
C VAL A 16 1.15 -8.45 2.07
N ARG A 17 2.28 -9.16 2.22
CA ARG A 17 3.33 -8.75 3.16
C ARG A 17 4.26 -7.77 2.46
N VAL A 18 4.26 -6.52 2.92
CA VAL A 18 5.10 -5.48 2.33
C VAL A 18 6.37 -5.30 3.15
N GLY A 19 7.52 -5.29 2.48
CA GLY A 19 8.82 -5.02 3.10
C GLY A 19 8.96 -3.57 3.59
N GLN A 20 10.00 -3.34 4.39
CA GLN A 20 10.43 -1.98 4.74
C GLN A 20 11.04 -1.30 3.52
N GLY A 21 10.91 0.02 3.41
CA GLY A 21 11.49 0.82 2.31
C GLY A 21 10.81 0.65 0.94
N VAL A 22 9.79 -0.21 0.83
CA VAL A 22 9.05 -0.46 -0.41
C VAL A 22 8.03 0.66 -0.69
N TRP A 23 8.07 1.24 -1.89
CA TRP A 23 7.04 2.16 -2.35
C TRP A 23 5.76 1.42 -2.66
N ARG A 24 4.64 1.97 -2.22
CA ARG A 24 3.35 1.30 -2.33
C ARG A 24 2.25 2.26 -2.69
N THR A 25 1.33 1.82 -3.54
CA THR A 25 0.13 2.58 -3.88
C THR A 25 -1.07 1.66 -4.08
N TRP A 26 -2.26 2.19 -3.77
CA TRP A 26 -3.53 1.49 -3.93
C TRP A 26 -4.38 2.22 -4.97
N ARG A 27 -4.86 1.47 -5.95
CA ARG A 27 -5.79 1.92 -6.99
C ARG A 27 -6.86 0.85 -7.17
N CYS A 28 -8.11 1.29 -7.16
CA CYS A 28 -9.23 0.47 -7.64
C CYS A 28 -9.25 0.54 -9.18
N LEU A 29 -9.63 -0.56 -9.84
CA LEU A 29 -9.87 -0.51 -11.28
C LEU A 29 -11.11 0.37 -11.55
N PRO A 30 -11.12 1.18 -12.64
CA PRO A 30 -12.20 2.12 -12.92
C PRO A 30 -13.56 1.44 -13.08
N ASP A 31 -13.56 0.22 -13.63
CA ASP A 31 -14.78 -0.55 -13.91
C ASP A 31 -15.16 -1.51 -12.76
N SER A 32 -14.56 -1.36 -11.58
CA SER A 32 -14.88 -2.22 -10.44
C SER A 32 -16.32 -1.96 -9.98
N PRO A 33 -17.13 -3.00 -9.74
CA PRO A 33 -18.53 -2.84 -9.33
C PRO A 33 -18.67 -2.29 -7.91
N GLU A 34 -17.60 -2.39 -7.10
CA GLU A 34 -17.56 -1.93 -5.72
C GLU A 34 -16.26 -1.16 -5.43
N GLN A 35 -16.25 -0.43 -4.32
CA GLN A 35 -15.07 0.29 -3.83
C GLN A 35 -14.04 -0.69 -3.24
N LEU A 36 -12.77 -0.44 -3.53
CA LEU A 36 -11.66 -1.13 -2.87
C LEU A 36 -11.63 -0.79 -1.37
N ARG A 37 -11.67 -1.83 -0.53
CA ARG A 37 -11.52 -1.75 0.92
C ARG A 37 -10.35 -2.61 1.35
N TRP A 38 -9.51 -2.08 2.23
CA TRP A 38 -8.31 -2.76 2.72
C TRP A 38 -7.97 -2.28 4.12
N LEU A 39 -7.17 -3.07 4.84
CA LEU A 39 -6.64 -2.73 6.15
C LEU A 39 -5.12 -2.67 6.07
N CYS A 40 -4.54 -1.57 6.55
CA CYS A 40 -3.11 -1.49 6.79
C CYS A 40 -2.83 -1.97 8.22
N ILE A 41 -2.13 -3.08 8.37
CA ILE A 41 -1.66 -3.53 9.68
C ILE A 41 -0.15 -3.31 9.72
N ARG A 42 0.30 -2.47 10.65
CA ARG A 42 1.72 -2.19 10.88
C ARG A 42 2.12 -2.71 12.26
N ALA A 43 3.34 -3.23 12.34
CA ALA A 43 3.96 -3.67 13.58
C ALA A 43 5.46 -3.38 13.50
N GLY A 44 6.07 -3.09 14.65
CA GLY A 44 7.50 -2.82 14.78
C GLY A 44 8.07 -3.49 16.03
N GLY A 45 9.40 -3.44 16.17
CA GLY A 45 10.09 -3.91 17.38
C GLY A 45 10.00 -2.94 18.58
N TYR A 46 9.25 -1.86 18.44
CA TYR A 46 9.09 -0.78 19.41
C TYR A 46 7.63 -0.29 19.40
N PRO A 47 7.18 0.42 20.44
CA PRO A 47 5.84 1.01 20.49
C PRO A 47 5.59 1.93 19.28
N LEU A 48 4.44 1.78 18.62
CA LEU A 48 4.08 2.65 17.51
C LEU A 48 3.87 4.08 18.01
N PRO A 49 4.40 5.10 17.30
CA PRO A 49 4.11 6.49 17.60
C PRO A 49 2.62 6.81 17.33
N GLU A 50 2.13 7.90 17.91
CA GLU A 50 0.76 8.40 17.67
C GLU A 50 0.53 8.71 16.19
N PHE A 51 1.52 9.33 15.55
CA PHE A 51 1.55 9.60 14.11
C PHE A 51 2.69 8.85 13.43
N PRO A 52 2.49 8.31 12.20
CA PRO A 52 3.56 7.72 11.42
C PRO A 52 4.72 8.70 11.21
N ASP A 53 5.93 8.28 11.53
CA ASP A 53 7.19 9.00 11.29
C ASP A 53 8.19 8.20 10.43
N ASP A 54 7.75 7.03 9.96
CA ASP A 54 8.54 5.99 9.30
C ASP A 54 8.33 5.93 7.78
N SER A 55 7.69 6.95 7.21
CA SER A 55 7.35 7.01 5.78
C SER A 55 7.22 8.44 5.29
N GLU A 56 7.39 8.64 3.98
CA GLU A 56 7.20 9.91 3.30
C GLU A 56 6.23 9.77 2.12
N ARG A 57 5.63 10.89 1.70
CA ARG A 57 4.75 10.94 0.53
C ARG A 57 5.53 11.47 -0.68
N ASP A 58 5.47 10.74 -1.78
CA ASP A 58 6.05 11.15 -3.07
C ASP A 58 4.90 11.44 -4.06
N GLU A 59 4.71 12.73 -4.38
CA GLU A 59 3.70 13.19 -5.32
C GLU A 59 4.24 13.36 -6.75
N ALA A 60 5.56 13.33 -6.92
CA ALA A 60 6.22 13.58 -8.19
C ALA A 60 6.47 12.31 -9.00
N ARG A 61 6.61 11.16 -8.32
CA ARG A 61 6.88 9.88 -8.99
C ARG A 61 5.71 9.48 -9.90
N PRO A 62 5.98 9.14 -11.17
CA PRO A 62 4.93 8.73 -12.08
C PRO A 62 4.26 7.45 -11.56
N SER A 63 2.94 7.51 -11.39
CA SER A 63 2.12 6.29 -11.36
C SER A 63 2.21 5.62 -12.74
N PRO A 64 2.15 4.29 -12.89
CA PRO A 64 1.74 3.26 -11.95
C PRO A 64 2.87 2.24 -11.81
N TRP A 65 3.74 2.42 -10.81
CA TRP A 65 4.85 1.49 -10.69
C TRP A 65 4.33 0.06 -10.48
#